data_AF-A0A7C0XQD6-F1
#
_entry.id   AF-A0A7C0XQD6-F1
#
_cell.length_a   1.000
_cell.length_b   1.000
_cell.length_c   1.000
_cell.angle_alpha   90.00
_cell.angle_beta   90.00
_cell.angle_gamma   90.00
#
_symmetry.space_group_name_H-M   'P 1'
#
loop_
_entity.id
_entity.type
_entity.pdbx_description
1 polymer ?
#
loop_
_entity_poly.entity_id
_entity_poly.type
_entity_poly.pdbx_seq_one_letter_code
_entity_poly.pdbx_strand_id
1 'polypeptide(L)'
;MLRYLLPIMLILLLLAHIYSYESPTKYLIRRHVVKVEKVYYVIVEELAKKVVKGEIVSRVESSASLDLSRGSIPVPMVVVRSRGAPPPKYIRLIAYDNYTGTSWILSGHDEYVLNMSFKLLEVRGNCFMVKEDVHSINFNRSLWWTRIIACYGTEEAHTLLELRPVTTLLLGGKMLIPLPHEIIVKGGFNEEEPVIPPDIVPLILGQVIIVPPKSKENISLTLRIDKSLRYVTVEGLHKDYVTRLLMIKEHYKGFWHVRLKALNTLKTNFCRYRLEDIVKNFPKCYEPLIKLMYKALCSRTKIVTLGYAAKALSRAIRSLVSYSAVDLGSYVNNTCSDYTIAFLFNARRGVCTHYASALALMLRILGFKARVATGLLRTAYVRINSSDTYIGFYAPHAWTEVVTKYGLLAFDPTPPTAQSLEELMGRGNYT
;
A
#
# COMPACT_ATOMS: atom_id res chain seq x y z
N MET A 1 47.02 -32.65 -33.16
CA MET A 1 46.27 -31.67 -32.34
C MET A 1 44.77 -31.61 -32.59
N LEU A 2 44.24 -32.01 -33.77
CA LEU A 2 42.80 -31.82 -34.08
C LEU A 2 41.82 -32.89 -33.53
N ARG A 3 42.29 -34.05 -33.08
CA ARG A 3 41.41 -35.17 -32.64
C ARG A 3 40.61 -34.90 -31.36
N TYR A 4 40.98 -33.90 -30.57
CA TYR A 4 40.32 -33.60 -29.28
C TYR A 4 39.49 -32.31 -29.30
N LEU A 5 39.53 -31.54 -30.39
CA LEU A 5 38.78 -30.27 -30.48
C LEU A 5 37.27 -30.49 -30.48
N LEU A 6 36.78 -31.49 -31.22
CA LEU A 6 35.35 -31.81 -31.32
C LEU A 6 34.73 -32.24 -29.97
N PRO A 7 35.32 -33.21 -29.22
CA PRO A 7 34.78 -33.59 -27.92
C PRO A 7 34.90 -32.48 -26.88
N ILE A 8 35.96 -31.66 -26.91
CA ILE A 8 36.11 -30.51 -26.00
C ILE A 8 35.03 -29.46 -26.28
N MET A 9 34.72 -29.19 -27.56
CA MET A 9 33.66 -28.24 -27.92
C MET A 9 32.26 -28.75 -27.52
N LEU A 10 32.02 -30.06 -27.66
CA LEU A 10 30.78 -30.69 -27.20
C LEU A 10 30.64 -30.63 -25.68
N ILE A 11 31.71 -30.87 -24.93
CA ILE A 11 31.74 -30.74 -23.46
C ILE A 11 31.51 -29.28 -23.05
N LEU A 12 32.11 -28.30 -23.73
CA LEU A 12 31.90 -26.88 -23.44
C LEU A 12 30.47 -26.43 -23.75
N LEU A 13 29.85 -26.93 -24.82
CA LEU A 13 28.44 -26.68 -25.14
C LEU A 13 27.50 -27.34 -24.12
N LEU A 14 27.82 -28.55 -23.66
CA LEU A 14 27.03 -29.27 -22.66
C LEU A 14 27.17 -28.62 -21.27
N LEU A 15 28.37 -28.14 -20.92
CA LEU A 15 28.60 -27.33 -19.73
C LEU A 15 27.91 -25.97 -19.82
N ALA A 16 27.93 -25.29 -20.96
CA ALA A 16 27.19 -24.04 -21.16
C ALA A 16 25.66 -24.25 -21.12
N HIS A 17 25.18 -25.41 -21.58
CA HIS A 17 23.77 -25.81 -21.50
C HIS A 17 23.35 -26.20 -20.07
N ILE A 18 24.22 -26.87 -19.30
CA ILE A 18 24.01 -27.13 -17.87
C ILE A 18 24.04 -25.80 -17.08
N TYR A 19 24.98 -24.91 -17.40
CA TYR A 19 25.11 -23.60 -16.76
C TYR A 19 23.94 -22.65 -17.09
N SER A 20 23.27 -22.85 -18.24
CA SER A 20 22.04 -22.12 -18.58
C SER A 20 20.77 -22.73 -17.98
N TYR A 21 20.83 -24.00 -17.53
CA TYR A 21 19.73 -24.69 -16.84
C TYR A 21 19.82 -24.64 -15.30
N GLU A 22 21.01 -24.46 -14.73
CA GLU A 22 21.18 -24.17 -13.30
C GLU A 22 21.08 -22.67 -13.00
N SER A 23 19.84 -22.18 -13.09
CA SER A 23 19.38 -21.00 -12.39
C SER A 23 19.76 -21.09 -10.89
N PRO A 24 20.51 -20.13 -10.31
CA PRO A 24 20.76 -20.11 -8.88
C PRO A 24 19.53 -19.53 -8.18
N THR A 25 18.51 -20.36 -7.91
CA THR A 25 17.35 -19.92 -7.10
C THR A 25 17.12 -20.67 -5.79
N LYS A 26 17.84 -21.73 -5.40
CA LYS A 26 17.32 -22.52 -4.25
C LYS A 26 18.26 -23.08 -3.18
N TYR A 27 19.58 -22.88 -3.18
CA TYR A 27 20.42 -23.61 -2.20
C TYR A 27 21.60 -22.89 -1.52
N LEU A 28 21.56 -21.57 -1.35
CA LEU A 28 22.49 -20.86 -0.45
C LEU A 28 21.78 -19.96 0.58
N ILE A 29 20.66 -20.45 1.11
CA ILE A 29 20.14 -20.00 2.41
C ILE A 29 20.69 -20.93 3.48
N ARG A 30 21.92 -20.67 3.95
CA ARG A 30 22.36 -20.85 5.35
C ARG A 30 23.87 -20.63 5.41
N ARG A 31 24.26 -19.73 6.33
CA ARG A 31 25.60 -19.21 6.59
C ARG A 31 26.04 -18.14 5.60
N HIS A 32 25.66 -16.89 5.89
CA HIS A 32 26.59 -15.79 6.13
C HIS A 32 25.84 -14.79 7.02
N VAL A 33 26.20 -14.76 8.30
CA VAL A 33 25.82 -13.67 9.22
C VAL A 33 26.56 -12.44 8.71
N VAL A 34 25.90 -11.67 7.86
CA VAL A 34 26.29 -10.30 7.57
C VAL A 34 25.41 -9.44 8.46
N LYS A 35 26.01 -8.60 9.31
CA LYS A 35 25.32 -7.43 9.88
C LYS A 35 24.88 -6.57 8.70
N VAL A 36 23.66 -6.79 8.20
CA VAL A 36 23.04 -5.93 7.20
C VAL A 36 22.21 -4.92 7.97
N GLU A 37 22.73 -3.69 8.06
CA GLU A 37 21.94 -2.54 8.50
C GLU A 37 20.91 -2.22 7.40
N LYS A 38 19.63 -2.42 7.77
CA LYS A 38 18.37 -1.90 7.18
C LYS A 38 18.08 -2.15 5.69
N VAL A 39 17.03 -2.96 5.46
CA VAL A 39 16.22 -3.03 4.23
C VAL A 39 14.77 -3.09 4.68
N TYR A 40 13.88 -2.21 4.20
CA TYR A 40 12.45 -2.25 4.60
C TYR A 40 11.49 -2.19 3.41
N TYR A 41 10.80 -3.32 3.22
CA TYR A 41 9.37 -3.42 2.89
C TYR A 41 8.77 -4.44 3.86
N VAL A 42 7.43 -4.46 3.99
CA VAL A 42 6.64 -5.50 4.69
C VAL A 42 7.44 -6.81 4.80
N ILE A 43 8.02 -7.06 5.97
CA ILE A 43 8.86 -8.23 6.18
C ILE A 43 7.92 -9.43 6.23
N VAL A 44 7.84 -10.19 5.12
CA VAL A 44 7.26 -11.53 5.14
C VAL A 44 8.41 -12.51 5.34
N GLU A 45 8.66 -12.83 6.60
CA GLU A 45 9.78 -13.69 7.02
C GLU A 45 9.60 -15.17 6.61
N GLU A 46 8.37 -15.64 6.39
CA GLU A 46 8.11 -17.03 6.03
C GLU A 46 6.76 -17.19 5.31
N LEU A 47 6.73 -17.98 4.23
CA LEU A 47 5.52 -18.47 3.59
C LEU A 47 5.60 -19.99 3.43
N ALA A 48 5.01 -20.72 4.36
CA ALA A 48 4.74 -22.15 4.18
C ALA A 48 3.35 -22.33 3.53
N LYS A 49 3.25 -23.12 2.45
CA LYS A 49 2.05 -23.23 1.60
C LYS A 49 1.40 -24.62 1.68
N LYS A 50 0.10 -24.69 2.00
CA LYS A 50 -0.89 -25.48 1.24
C LYS A 50 -2.31 -24.91 1.38
N VAL A 51 -2.73 -24.16 0.35
CA VAL A 51 -4.00 -23.40 0.25
C VAL A 51 -5.27 -24.27 0.22
N VAL A 52 -5.15 -25.60 0.13
CA VAL A 52 -6.32 -26.50 0.04
C VAL A 52 -6.74 -27.07 1.41
N LYS A 53 -5.93 -26.90 2.47
CA LYS A 53 -6.17 -27.59 3.77
C LYS A 53 -6.33 -26.73 5.01
N GLY A 54 -6.06 -25.43 5.01
CA GLY A 54 -6.26 -24.65 6.25
C GLY A 54 -5.15 -23.71 6.66
N GLU A 55 -3.93 -23.93 6.18
CA GLU A 55 -2.73 -23.46 6.87
C GLU A 55 -1.97 -22.46 5.99
N ILE A 56 -1.89 -21.20 6.45
CA ILE A 56 -1.12 -20.13 5.81
C ILE A 56 -0.53 -19.23 6.90
N VAL A 57 0.77 -19.33 7.19
CA VAL A 57 1.46 -18.37 8.07
C VAL A 57 1.97 -17.20 7.21
N SER A 58 1.62 -15.97 7.56
CA SER A 58 2.14 -14.76 6.90
C SER A 58 2.28 -13.65 7.93
N ARG A 59 3.51 -13.37 8.35
CA ARG A 59 3.84 -12.22 9.18
C ARG A 59 4.21 -11.05 8.27
N VAL A 60 3.75 -9.84 8.60
CA VAL A 60 4.04 -8.60 7.88
C VAL A 60 4.47 -7.58 8.92
N GLU A 61 5.75 -7.23 8.94
CA GLU A 61 6.26 -6.20 9.84
C GLU A 61 6.49 -4.89 9.10
N SER A 62 5.83 -3.83 9.57
CA SER A 62 5.96 -2.46 9.05
C SER A 62 6.89 -1.64 9.95
N SER A 63 7.64 -0.73 9.33
CA SER A 63 8.58 0.17 10.02
C SER A 63 7.99 1.58 10.13
N ALA A 64 8.46 2.36 11.11
CA ALA A 64 8.16 3.79 11.22
C ALA A 64 8.93 4.64 10.19
N SER A 65 9.91 4.04 9.51
CA SER A 65 10.70 4.68 8.45
C SER A 65 10.75 3.82 7.20
N LEU A 66 10.57 4.45 6.05
CA LEU A 66 10.72 3.89 4.72
C LEU A 66 12.02 4.43 4.10
N ASP A 67 13.06 3.63 4.13
CA ASP A 67 14.36 3.97 3.53
C ASP A 67 14.30 3.88 1.99
N LEU A 68 14.82 4.90 1.31
CA LEU A 68 14.92 4.93 -0.15
C LEU A 68 16.34 4.62 -0.66
N SER A 69 17.30 4.31 0.22
CA SER A 69 18.66 3.98 -0.19
C SER A 69 18.72 2.78 -1.11
N ARG A 70 17.82 1.80 -0.91
CA ARG A 70 17.85 0.53 -1.63
C ARG A 70 16.47 0.09 -2.07
N GLY A 71 16.41 -0.45 -3.28
CA GLY A 71 15.25 -1.20 -3.76
C GLY A 71 15.22 -2.61 -3.17
N SER A 72 14.02 -3.08 -2.83
CA SER A 72 13.83 -4.43 -2.29
C SER A 72 13.96 -5.51 -3.36
N ILE A 73 14.39 -6.69 -2.92
CA ILE A 73 14.27 -7.97 -3.63
C ILE A 73 12.78 -8.39 -3.61
N PRO A 74 12.28 -9.19 -4.59
CA PRO A 74 10.95 -9.78 -4.53
C PRO A 74 10.66 -10.43 -3.17
N VAL A 75 9.59 -9.96 -2.54
CA VAL A 75 9.12 -10.37 -1.21
C VAL A 75 8.08 -11.50 -1.39
N PRO A 76 7.91 -12.40 -0.41
CA PRO A 76 6.94 -13.48 -0.53
C PRO A 76 5.50 -12.99 -0.75
N MET A 77 4.72 -13.73 -1.57
CA MET A 77 3.30 -13.44 -1.82
C MET A 77 2.39 -13.68 -0.61
N VAL A 78 1.71 -12.65 -0.10
CA VAL A 78 0.65 -12.81 0.91
C VAL A 78 -0.60 -13.39 0.26
N VAL A 79 -1.22 -14.40 0.89
CA VAL A 79 -2.45 -15.02 0.39
C VAL A 79 -3.62 -14.60 1.28
N VAL A 80 -4.67 -14.06 0.66
CA VAL A 80 -5.87 -13.58 1.38
C VAL A 80 -7.09 -14.33 0.86
N ARG A 81 -7.93 -14.81 1.79
CA ARG A 81 -9.23 -15.40 1.47
C ARG A 81 -10.32 -14.35 1.61
N SER A 82 -11.22 -14.28 0.64
CA SER A 82 -12.43 -13.46 0.73
C SER A 82 -13.70 -14.21 0.36
N ARG A 83 -14.85 -13.73 0.85
CA ARG A 83 -16.19 -14.26 0.53
C ARG A 83 -17.10 -13.17 -0.04
N GLY A 84 -18.02 -13.57 -0.92
CA GLY A 84 -19.05 -12.73 -1.54
C GLY A 84 -18.55 -11.92 -2.75
N ALA A 85 -17.26 -11.61 -2.82
CA ALA A 85 -16.65 -10.88 -3.94
C ALA A 85 -15.13 -11.09 -4.00
N PRO A 86 -14.50 -10.77 -5.16
CA PRO A 86 -13.05 -10.71 -5.27
C PRO A 86 -12.44 -9.82 -4.16
N PRO A 87 -11.24 -10.16 -3.66
CA PRO A 87 -10.58 -9.39 -2.61
C PRO A 87 -10.14 -8.03 -3.18
N PRO A 88 -9.97 -6.95 -2.40
CA PRO A 88 -9.70 -5.60 -2.92
C PRO A 88 -8.40 -5.51 -3.72
N LYS A 89 -8.26 -4.53 -4.61
CA LYS A 89 -7.01 -4.36 -5.36
C LYS A 89 -5.88 -3.92 -4.44
N TYR A 90 -6.12 -2.94 -3.58
CA TYR A 90 -5.16 -2.47 -2.59
C TYR A 90 -5.63 -2.74 -1.16
N ILE A 91 -4.70 -3.14 -0.30
CA ILE A 91 -4.87 -3.19 1.14
C ILE A 91 -3.85 -2.24 1.75
N ARG A 92 -4.32 -1.11 2.28
CA ARG A 92 -3.46 -0.08 2.91
C ARG A 92 -3.08 -0.51 4.31
N LEU A 93 -1.78 -0.50 4.62
CA LEU A 93 -1.28 -0.80 5.95
C LEU A 93 -0.83 0.47 6.69
N ILE A 94 -0.01 1.29 6.03
CA ILE A 94 0.60 2.48 6.63
C ILE A 94 0.90 3.55 5.58
N ALA A 95 0.90 4.82 5.97
CA ALA A 95 1.34 5.94 5.15
C ALA A 95 2.34 6.85 5.89
N TYR A 96 3.26 7.44 5.13
CA TYR A 96 4.38 8.26 5.61
C TYR A 96 4.27 9.68 5.10
N ASP A 97 4.37 10.65 6.02
CA ASP A 97 4.09 12.05 5.73
C ASP A 97 5.32 12.95 5.74
N ASN A 98 6.44 12.57 6.36
CA ASN A 98 7.62 13.43 6.39
C ASN A 98 8.72 12.89 5.49
N TYR A 99 9.24 13.72 4.58
CA TYR A 99 10.27 13.34 3.61
C TYR A 99 11.59 14.00 3.98
N THR A 100 12.66 13.22 4.05
CA THR A 100 13.99 13.68 4.52
C THR A 100 15.01 13.81 3.38
N GLY A 101 14.61 13.54 2.13
CA GLY A 101 15.52 13.38 1.00
C GLY A 101 16.00 11.94 0.81
N THR A 102 16.27 11.22 1.90
CA THR A 102 16.75 9.83 1.87
C THR A 102 15.72 8.81 2.33
N SER A 103 14.70 9.24 3.08
CA SER A 103 13.67 8.36 3.63
C SER A 103 12.35 9.09 3.80
N TRP A 104 11.28 8.32 3.97
CA TRP A 104 10.02 8.81 4.53
C TRP A 104 9.88 8.33 5.96
N ILE A 105 9.41 9.19 6.85
CA ILE A 105 9.17 8.87 8.25
C ILE A 105 7.74 9.23 8.64
N LEU A 106 7.19 8.48 9.59
CA LEU A 106 5.99 8.92 10.31
C LEU A 106 6.33 10.23 11.03
N SER A 107 5.58 11.31 10.75
CA SER A 107 5.63 12.55 11.56
C SER A 107 5.09 12.31 12.99
N GLY A 108 5.17 13.28 13.89
CA GLY A 108 4.80 13.14 15.31
C GLY A 108 3.44 12.47 15.60
N HIS A 109 3.35 11.76 16.73
CA HIS A 109 2.35 10.75 17.07
C HIS A 109 1.12 11.29 17.81
N ASP A 110 0.35 12.14 17.17
CA ASP A 110 -0.97 12.47 17.69
C ASP A 110 -1.96 11.33 17.39
N GLU A 111 -2.42 10.63 18.43
CA GLU A 111 -3.33 9.50 18.32
C GLU A 111 -4.66 9.75 19.06
N TYR A 112 -5.75 9.23 18.49
CA TYR A 112 -6.97 8.95 19.24
C TYR A 112 -6.92 7.53 19.78
N VAL A 113 -7.20 7.39 21.07
CA VAL A 113 -7.24 6.12 21.80
C VAL A 113 -8.69 5.84 22.22
N LEU A 114 -9.20 4.70 21.75
CA LEU A 114 -10.57 4.29 21.98
C LEU A 114 -10.58 2.90 22.58
N ASN A 115 -11.34 2.72 23.66
CA ASN A 115 -11.71 1.41 24.15
C ASN A 115 -13.02 1.00 23.51
N MET A 116 -13.01 -0.15 22.85
CA MET A 116 -14.17 -0.68 22.15
C MET A 116 -14.51 -2.05 22.69
N SER A 117 -15.81 -2.32 22.80
CA SER A 117 -16.29 -3.68 23.00
C SER A 117 -17.24 -4.11 21.90
N PHE A 118 -16.96 -5.26 21.31
CA PHE A 118 -17.79 -5.87 20.27
C PHE A 118 -18.45 -7.13 20.81
N LYS A 119 -19.76 -7.26 20.56
CA LYS A 119 -20.54 -8.46 20.88
C LYS A 119 -21.31 -8.92 19.66
N LEU A 120 -21.05 -10.14 19.21
CA LEU A 120 -21.88 -10.76 18.17
C LEU A 120 -23.26 -11.08 18.76
N LEU A 121 -24.31 -10.46 18.21
CA LEU A 121 -25.69 -10.67 18.65
C LEU A 121 -26.35 -11.81 17.88
N GLU A 122 -26.20 -11.82 16.55
CA GLU A 122 -26.91 -12.75 15.70
C GLU A 122 -26.16 -12.99 14.38
N VAL A 123 -26.32 -14.19 13.82
CA VAL A 123 -25.88 -14.52 12.46
C VAL A 123 -27.08 -15.06 11.69
N ARG A 124 -27.49 -14.38 10.61
CA ARG A 124 -28.59 -14.80 9.72
C ARG A 124 -28.08 -14.93 8.30
N GLY A 125 -27.88 -16.16 7.84
CA GLY A 125 -27.30 -16.42 6.52
C GLY A 125 -25.94 -15.73 6.38
N ASN A 126 -25.85 -14.74 5.49
CA ASN A 126 -24.66 -13.94 5.25
C ASN A 126 -24.62 -12.60 6.01
N CYS A 127 -25.49 -12.41 7.00
CA CYS A 127 -25.56 -11.18 7.79
C CYS A 127 -25.09 -11.41 9.23
N PHE A 128 -24.22 -10.53 9.70
CA PHE A 128 -23.77 -10.46 11.09
C PHE A 128 -24.40 -9.24 11.77
N MET A 129 -25.06 -9.45 12.90
CA MET A 129 -25.48 -8.37 13.76
C MET A 129 -24.48 -8.24 14.91
N VAL A 130 -23.78 -7.11 14.96
CA VAL A 130 -22.76 -6.83 15.98
C VAL A 130 -23.21 -5.63 16.80
N LYS A 131 -23.21 -5.77 18.13
CA LYS A 131 -23.30 -4.64 19.04
C LYS A 131 -21.90 -4.07 19.22
N GLU A 132 -21.77 -2.78 18.97
CA GLU A 132 -20.56 -2.02 19.19
C GLU A 132 -20.83 -1.01 20.31
N ASP A 133 -20.02 -1.06 21.37
CA ASP A 133 -19.99 -0.04 22.42
C ASP A 133 -18.62 0.65 22.36
N VAL A 134 -18.62 1.98 22.16
CA VAL A 134 -17.39 2.78 21.98
C VAL A 134 -17.21 3.76 23.12
N HIS A 135 -16.06 3.68 23.79
CA HIS A 135 -15.66 4.61 24.83
C HIS A 135 -14.35 5.30 24.43
N SER A 136 -14.35 6.63 24.36
CA SER A 136 -13.11 7.36 24.09
C SER A 136 -12.39 7.66 25.39
N ILE A 137 -11.13 7.23 25.49
CA ILE A 137 -10.26 7.58 26.62
C ILE A 137 -9.91 9.06 26.55
N ASN A 138 -9.59 9.60 25.36
CA ASN A 138 -9.20 11.00 25.19
C ASN A 138 -10.31 11.99 25.59
N PHE A 139 -11.58 11.64 25.42
CA PHE A 139 -12.71 12.51 25.77
C PHE A 139 -13.42 12.10 27.07
N ASN A 140 -12.92 11.06 27.76
CA ASN A 140 -13.51 10.46 28.96
C ASN A 140 -15.05 10.32 28.89
N ARG A 141 -15.58 9.88 27.73
CA ARG A 141 -17.02 9.76 27.48
C ARG A 141 -17.35 8.55 26.62
N SER A 142 -18.50 7.94 26.89
CA SER A 142 -19.11 7.01 25.94
C SER A 142 -19.56 7.82 24.72
N LEU A 143 -19.09 7.41 23.54
CA LEU A 143 -19.42 8.13 22.32
C LEU A 143 -20.77 7.65 21.76
N TRP A 144 -21.00 6.34 21.72
CA TRP A 144 -22.28 5.72 21.34
C TRP A 144 -22.28 4.20 21.64
N TRP A 145 -23.47 3.61 21.63
CA TRP A 145 -23.66 2.18 21.37
C TRP A 145 -24.53 2.02 20.11
N THR A 146 -24.15 1.13 19.20
CA THR A 146 -24.89 0.92 17.96
C THR A 146 -25.01 -0.57 17.64
N ARG A 147 -26.08 -0.94 16.91
CA ARG A 147 -26.26 -2.27 16.33
C ARG A 147 -25.94 -2.17 14.85
N ILE A 148 -24.84 -2.79 14.45
CA ILE A 148 -24.40 -2.81 13.07
C ILE A 148 -24.87 -4.12 12.45
N ILE A 149 -25.64 -4.02 11.36
CA ILE A 149 -25.99 -5.17 10.53
C ILE A 149 -25.03 -5.16 9.32
N ALA A 150 -24.17 -6.16 9.26
CA ALA A 150 -23.18 -6.33 8.21
C ALA A 150 -23.54 -7.56 7.37
N CYS A 151 -24.13 -7.35 6.20
CA CYS A 151 -24.47 -8.41 5.25
C CYS A 151 -23.46 -8.50 4.11
N TYR A 152 -23.01 -9.71 3.77
CA TYR A 152 -22.20 -9.97 2.58
C TYR A 152 -23.04 -10.65 1.48
N GLY A 153 -22.78 -10.30 0.22
CA GLY A 153 -23.36 -11.01 -0.95
C GLY A 153 -24.69 -10.49 -1.49
N THR A 154 -25.25 -9.38 -1.00
CA THR A 154 -26.52 -8.84 -1.53
C THR A 154 -26.41 -7.46 -2.18
N GLU A 155 -25.35 -6.70 -1.89
CA GLU A 155 -25.05 -5.44 -2.58
C GLU A 155 -23.54 -5.30 -2.81
N GLU A 156 -23.17 -4.68 -3.93
CA GLU A 156 -21.80 -4.50 -4.41
C GLU A 156 -20.88 -3.69 -3.46
N ALA A 157 -21.31 -3.39 -2.24
CA ALA A 157 -20.64 -2.46 -1.33
C ALA A 157 -19.51 -3.09 -0.51
N HIS A 158 -19.52 -4.39 -0.21
CA HIS A 158 -18.58 -4.97 0.77
C HIS A 158 -17.98 -6.34 0.37
N THR A 159 -16.80 -6.63 0.91
CA THR A 159 -16.09 -7.92 0.84
C THR A 159 -15.69 -8.36 2.24
N LEU A 160 -16.00 -9.60 2.62
CA LEU A 160 -15.50 -10.19 3.86
C LEU A 160 -14.09 -10.72 3.64
N LEU A 161 -13.10 -10.11 4.29
CA LEU A 161 -11.73 -10.63 4.38
C LEU A 161 -11.61 -11.56 5.59
N GLU A 162 -11.14 -12.79 5.35
CA GLU A 162 -10.82 -13.75 6.41
C GLU A 162 -9.31 -13.73 6.65
N LEU A 163 -8.87 -12.91 7.61
CA LEU A 163 -7.51 -12.93 8.13
C LEU A 163 -7.40 -14.12 9.08
N ARG A 164 -6.83 -15.25 8.66
CA ARG A 164 -6.72 -16.40 9.58
C ARG A 164 -5.80 -16.06 10.77
N PRO A 165 -5.88 -16.77 11.92
CA PRO A 165 -5.03 -16.54 13.11
C PRO A 165 -3.51 -16.52 12.84
N VAL A 166 -3.13 -16.98 11.67
CA VAL A 166 -1.79 -17.19 11.17
C VAL A 166 -1.28 -16.04 10.26
N THR A 167 -2.13 -15.06 9.92
CA THR A 167 -1.72 -13.81 9.25
C THR A 167 -1.66 -12.67 10.27
N THR A 168 -0.47 -12.08 10.46
CA THR A 168 -0.28 -10.96 11.40
C THR A 168 0.35 -9.76 10.70
N LEU A 169 -0.28 -8.60 10.88
CA LEU A 169 0.20 -7.31 10.37
C LEU A 169 0.63 -6.49 11.58
N LEU A 170 1.88 -6.04 11.64
CA LEU A 170 2.47 -5.43 12.83
C LEU A 170 3.13 -4.08 12.54
N LEU A 171 3.03 -3.15 13.48
CA LEU A 171 3.81 -1.91 13.58
C LEU A 171 4.26 -1.74 15.02
N GLY A 172 5.58 -1.79 15.28
CA GLY A 172 6.12 -1.65 16.64
C GLY A 172 5.53 -2.66 17.64
N GLY A 173 5.28 -3.90 17.19
CA GLY A 173 4.68 -4.97 17.99
C GLY A 173 3.15 -4.91 18.15
N LYS A 174 2.49 -3.83 17.68
CA LYS A 174 1.03 -3.67 17.71
C LYS A 174 0.39 -4.17 16.42
N MET A 175 -0.81 -4.73 16.49
CA MET A 175 -1.51 -5.22 15.30
C MET A 175 -2.00 -4.04 14.46
N LEU A 176 -1.68 -4.02 13.16
CA LEU A 176 -2.23 -3.07 12.20
C LEU A 176 -3.61 -3.53 11.72
N ILE A 177 -4.56 -2.60 11.66
CA ILE A 177 -5.81 -2.81 10.93
C ILE A 177 -5.58 -2.44 9.46
N PRO A 178 -5.71 -3.39 8.51
CA PRO A 178 -5.69 -3.08 7.09
C PRO A 178 -6.92 -2.27 6.72
N LEU A 179 -6.73 -1.24 5.89
CA LEU A 179 -7.79 -0.34 5.47
C LEU A 179 -7.93 -0.38 3.94
N PRO A 180 -9.13 -0.09 3.39
CA PRO A 180 -9.24 0.22 1.98
C PRO A 180 -8.37 1.43 1.65
N HIS A 181 -7.91 1.54 0.40
CA HIS A 181 -7.06 2.67 0.01
C HIS A 181 -7.87 3.96 -0.23
N GLU A 182 -9.17 3.85 -0.57
CA GLU A 182 -10.09 4.98 -0.80
C GLU A 182 -10.90 5.34 0.44
N ILE A 183 -10.24 5.53 1.59
CA ILE A 183 -10.95 5.96 2.80
C ILE A 183 -11.57 7.33 2.56
N ILE A 184 -12.90 7.37 2.44
CA ILE A 184 -13.66 8.62 2.38
C ILE A 184 -13.87 9.10 3.81
N VAL A 185 -13.40 10.31 4.07
CA VAL A 185 -13.64 11.00 5.32
C VAL A 185 -14.86 11.91 5.13
N LYS A 186 -16.07 11.45 5.48
CA LYS A 186 -17.27 12.31 5.50
C LYS A 186 -17.07 13.40 6.57
N GLY A 187 -17.48 14.63 6.26
CA GLY A 187 -17.23 15.82 7.09
C GLY A 187 -16.13 16.71 6.53
N GLY A 188 -15.26 16.16 5.67
CA GLY A 188 -14.21 16.92 4.98
C GLY A 188 -13.08 17.37 5.91
N PHE A 189 -11.85 17.28 5.42
CA PHE A 189 -10.76 18.07 5.99
C PHE A 189 -10.95 19.50 5.50
N ASN A 190 -11.19 20.45 6.40
CA ASN A 190 -10.87 21.84 6.07
C ASN A 190 -9.36 21.91 5.84
N GLU A 191 -8.92 22.52 4.74
CA GLU A 191 -7.49 22.55 4.41
C GLU A 191 -6.67 23.33 5.46
N GLU A 192 -7.34 24.16 6.26
CA GLU A 192 -6.78 25.11 7.24
C GLU A 192 -7.08 24.80 8.72
N GLU A 193 -7.94 23.81 9.05
CA GLU A 193 -8.34 23.53 10.45
C GLU A 193 -7.94 22.13 10.93
N PRO A 194 -7.65 21.97 12.24
CA PRO A 194 -7.34 20.69 12.83
C PRO A 194 -8.57 19.74 12.80
N VAL A 195 -8.29 18.53 12.34
CA VAL A 195 -9.12 17.32 12.29
C VAL A 195 -10.15 17.26 13.42
N ILE A 196 -11.43 17.48 13.12
CA ILE A 196 -12.50 17.30 14.10
C ILE A 196 -12.72 15.78 14.34
N PRO A 197 -12.49 15.25 15.56
CA PRO A 197 -12.30 13.81 15.84
C PRO A 197 -13.50 12.83 15.78
N PRO A 198 -14.75 13.20 16.16
CA PRO A 198 -15.80 12.20 16.39
C PRO A 198 -16.29 11.48 15.14
N ASP A 199 -16.21 12.10 13.96
CA ASP A 199 -16.80 11.56 12.73
C ASP A 199 -15.89 10.53 12.03
N ILE A 200 -14.58 10.60 12.27
CA ILE A 200 -13.60 9.69 11.65
C ILE A 200 -13.75 8.26 12.16
N VAL A 201 -14.09 8.10 13.44
CA VAL A 201 -14.18 6.80 14.09
C VAL A 201 -15.32 5.95 13.49
N PRO A 202 -16.57 6.44 13.38
CA PRO A 202 -17.61 5.75 12.62
C PRO A 202 -17.26 5.49 11.15
N LEU A 203 -16.41 6.31 10.54
CA LEU A 203 -16.02 6.14 9.12
C LEU A 203 -15.02 5.00 8.93
N ILE A 204 -14.05 4.86 9.82
CA ILE A 204 -13.13 3.72 9.84
C ILE A 204 -13.90 2.46 10.21
N LEU A 205 -14.75 2.51 11.24
CA LEU A 205 -15.50 1.36 11.73
C LEU A 205 -16.62 0.93 10.76
N GLY A 206 -17.22 1.86 10.03
CA GLY A 206 -18.14 1.55 8.93
C GLY A 206 -17.42 0.97 7.71
N GLN A 207 -16.13 1.23 7.56
CA GLN A 207 -15.30 0.69 6.48
C GLN A 207 -14.63 -0.63 6.82
N VAL A 208 -14.35 -0.86 8.11
CA VAL A 208 -13.69 -2.04 8.64
C VAL A 208 -14.39 -2.47 9.92
N ILE A 209 -15.27 -3.46 9.78
CA ILE A 209 -16.00 -4.04 10.92
C ILE A 209 -15.27 -5.30 11.38
N ILE A 210 -14.90 -5.33 12.66
CA ILE A 210 -14.30 -6.50 13.30
C ILE A 210 -15.41 -7.48 13.68
N VAL A 211 -15.30 -8.72 13.22
CA VAL A 211 -16.27 -9.78 13.53
C VAL A 211 -15.63 -10.82 14.46
N PRO A 212 -16.16 -11.02 15.69
CA PRO A 212 -15.65 -12.02 16.64
C PRO A 212 -15.68 -13.46 16.07
N PRO A 213 -14.67 -14.30 16.36
CA PRO A 213 -14.58 -15.67 15.84
C PRO A 213 -15.54 -16.65 16.52
N LYS A 214 -15.98 -16.36 17.75
CA LYS A 214 -16.91 -17.19 18.55
C LYS A 214 -18.15 -16.39 18.93
N SER A 215 -19.32 -17.00 18.82
CA SER A 215 -20.63 -16.31 18.89
C SER A 215 -21.07 -15.81 20.27
N LYS A 216 -20.20 -15.79 21.29
CA LYS A 216 -20.61 -15.49 22.68
C LYS A 216 -19.60 -14.71 23.53
N GLU A 217 -18.36 -14.51 23.09
CA GLU A 217 -17.36 -13.76 23.86
C GLU A 217 -17.36 -12.29 23.45
N ASN A 218 -17.46 -11.40 24.44
CA ASN A 218 -17.26 -9.98 24.23
C ASN A 218 -15.77 -9.73 23.97
N ILE A 219 -15.43 -9.13 22.84
CA ILE A 219 -14.05 -8.71 22.57
C ILE A 219 -13.92 -7.27 23.01
N SER A 220 -13.02 -7.02 23.96
CA SER A 220 -12.59 -5.66 24.30
C SER A 220 -11.22 -5.40 23.69
N LEU A 221 -11.07 -4.26 23.03
CA LEU A 221 -9.83 -3.87 22.37
C LEU A 221 -9.61 -2.37 22.47
N THR A 222 -8.35 -1.96 22.40
CA THR A 222 -7.98 -0.54 22.35
C THR A 222 -7.53 -0.21 20.93
N LEU A 223 -8.29 0.64 20.25
CA LEU A 223 -7.89 1.21 18.95
C LEU A 223 -7.05 2.46 19.16
N ARG A 224 -5.95 2.55 18.42
CA ARG A 224 -5.12 3.73 18.27
C ARG A 224 -5.17 4.20 16.83
N ILE A 225 -5.77 5.34 16.60
CA ILE A 225 -5.99 5.92 15.27
C ILE A 225 -5.13 7.18 15.17
N ASP A 226 -4.22 7.19 14.20
CA ASP A 226 -3.48 8.40 13.87
C ASP A 226 -4.42 9.52 13.40
N LYS A 227 -4.26 10.76 13.90
CA LYS A 227 -5.14 11.88 13.53
C LYS A 227 -5.16 12.17 12.03
N SER A 228 -4.05 11.93 11.33
CA SER A 228 -3.94 12.12 9.87
C SER A 228 -4.27 10.84 9.08
N LEU A 229 -4.82 9.83 9.73
CA LEU A 229 -5.13 8.53 9.14
C LEU A 229 -3.91 7.86 8.49
N ARG A 230 -2.72 8.01 9.06
CA ARG A 230 -1.52 7.32 8.57
C ARG A 230 -1.54 5.82 8.87
N TYR A 231 -2.00 5.45 10.05
CA TYR A 231 -2.14 4.06 10.48
C TYR A 231 -3.28 3.92 11.49
N VAL A 232 -3.74 2.69 11.67
CA VAL A 232 -4.63 2.29 12.76
C VAL A 232 -4.07 1.02 13.38
N THR A 233 -3.87 1.03 14.69
CA THR A 233 -3.37 -0.13 15.43
C THR A 233 -4.36 -0.58 16.50
N VAL A 234 -4.24 -1.85 16.90
CA VAL A 234 -5.04 -2.46 17.95
C VAL A 234 -4.16 -3.06 19.03
N GLU A 235 -4.59 -2.86 20.27
CA GLU A 235 -4.04 -3.46 21.48
C GLU A 235 -5.15 -4.24 22.23
N GLY A 236 -4.76 -5.17 23.10
CA GLY A 236 -5.70 -5.93 23.94
C GLY A 236 -6.32 -7.16 23.28
N LEU A 237 -5.97 -7.44 22.02
CA LEU A 237 -6.31 -8.71 21.37
C LEU A 237 -5.22 -9.74 21.68
N HIS A 238 -5.60 -10.89 22.24
CA HIS A 238 -4.78 -12.09 22.04
C HIS A 238 -4.68 -12.36 20.52
N LYS A 239 -3.63 -13.07 20.07
CA LYS A 239 -3.32 -13.25 18.64
C LYS A 239 -4.43 -13.90 17.79
N ASP A 240 -5.47 -14.46 18.42
CA ASP A 240 -6.49 -15.30 17.78
C ASP A 240 -7.81 -14.59 17.42
N TYR A 241 -7.97 -13.28 17.70
CA TYR A 241 -9.30 -12.69 17.83
C TYR A 241 -9.81 -11.90 16.61
N VAL A 242 -8.96 -11.29 15.78
CA VAL A 242 -9.41 -10.64 14.54
C VAL A 242 -9.25 -11.61 13.38
N THR A 243 -10.26 -12.45 13.20
CA THR A 243 -10.25 -13.44 12.11
C THR A 243 -10.91 -12.92 10.83
N ARG A 244 -11.69 -11.85 10.94
CA ARG A 244 -12.60 -11.40 9.89
C ARG A 244 -12.77 -9.88 9.92
N LEU A 245 -12.61 -9.28 8.76
CA LEU A 245 -12.83 -7.85 8.51
C LEU A 245 -13.82 -7.70 7.36
N LEU A 246 -14.88 -6.94 7.57
CA LEU A 246 -15.72 -6.48 6.46
C LEU A 246 -15.07 -5.24 5.85
N MET A 247 -14.76 -5.24 4.54
CA MET A 247 -14.16 -4.08 3.86
C MET A 247 -15.04 -3.56 2.73
N ILE A 248 -15.15 -2.24 2.60
CA ILE A 248 -15.90 -1.59 1.50
C ILE A 248 -15.17 -1.77 0.16
N LYS A 249 -15.92 -2.00 -0.93
CA LYS A 249 -15.38 -2.17 -2.28
C LYS A 249 -15.00 -0.84 -2.93
N GLU A 250 -13.88 -0.87 -3.65
CA GLU A 250 -13.31 0.27 -4.39
C GLU A 250 -14.26 0.87 -5.46
N HIS A 251 -15.21 0.07 -5.98
CA HIS A 251 -16.09 0.46 -7.09
C HIS A 251 -17.54 0.72 -6.71
N TYR A 252 -17.86 0.78 -5.42
CA TYR A 252 -19.23 1.09 -5.02
C TYR A 252 -19.63 2.49 -5.54
N LYS A 253 -20.78 2.59 -6.23
CA LYS A 253 -21.18 3.74 -7.07
C LYS A 253 -21.03 5.11 -6.39
N GLY A 254 -21.23 5.18 -5.06
CA GLY A 254 -21.00 6.40 -4.28
C GLY A 254 -19.55 6.91 -4.29
N PHE A 255 -18.55 6.03 -4.31
CA PHE A 255 -17.12 6.39 -4.28
C PHE A 255 -16.64 6.99 -5.60
N TRP A 256 -17.13 6.45 -6.71
CA TRP A 256 -16.74 6.89 -8.05
C TRP A 256 -17.05 8.37 -8.30
N HIS A 257 -18.25 8.84 -7.93
CA HIS A 257 -18.63 10.24 -8.11
C HIS A 257 -17.79 11.19 -7.26
N VAL A 258 -17.50 10.82 -6.02
CA VAL A 258 -16.67 11.62 -5.10
C VAL A 258 -15.24 11.73 -5.62
N ARG A 259 -14.67 10.61 -6.09
CA ARG A 259 -13.35 10.55 -6.71
C ARG A 259 -13.27 11.44 -7.95
N LEU A 260 -14.22 11.32 -8.89
CA LEU A 260 -14.24 12.14 -10.11
C LEU A 260 -14.36 13.63 -9.80
N LYS A 261 -15.19 14.00 -8.82
CA LYS A 261 -15.31 15.39 -8.36
C LYS A 261 -13.97 15.92 -7.86
N ALA A 262 -13.29 15.19 -6.98
CA ALA A 262 -12.00 15.58 -6.43
C ALA A 262 -10.92 15.77 -7.51
N LEU A 263 -10.83 14.82 -8.46
CA LEU A 263 -9.83 14.85 -9.54
C LEU A 263 -9.96 16.07 -10.45
N ASN A 264 -11.18 16.58 -10.65
CA ASN A 264 -11.48 17.69 -11.56
C ASN A 264 -11.54 19.06 -10.85
N THR A 265 -11.82 19.09 -9.55
CA THR A 265 -11.99 20.33 -8.78
C THR A 265 -10.71 20.83 -8.14
N LEU A 266 -9.84 19.93 -7.65
CA LEU A 266 -8.57 20.29 -7.05
C LEU A 266 -7.58 20.72 -8.13
N LYS A 267 -7.05 21.94 -8.00
CA LYS A 267 -6.27 22.62 -9.04
C LYS A 267 -5.03 23.27 -8.44
N THR A 268 -4.01 23.43 -9.26
CA THR A 268 -2.81 24.21 -8.96
C THR A 268 -2.56 25.26 -10.03
N ASN A 269 -1.98 26.38 -9.61
CA ASN A 269 -1.56 27.50 -10.47
C ASN A 269 -0.09 27.39 -10.90
N PHE A 270 0.57 26.24 -10.69
CA PHE A 270 1.97 26.01 -11.03
C PHE A 270 2.37 26.52 -12.42
N CYS A 271 1.53 26.28 -13.44
CA CYS A 271 1.79 26.71 -14.82
C CYS A 271 1.45 28.17 -15.14
N ARG A 272 1.07 28.99 -14.15
CA ARG A 272 0.93 30.44 -14.31
C ARG A 272 2.26 31.18 -14.14
N TYR A 273 3.19 30.59 -13.40
CA TYR A 273 4.50 31.18 -13.12
C TYR A 273 5.51 30.78 -14.19
N ARG A 274 6.50 31.64 -14.45
CA ARG A 274 7.59 31.31 -15.36
C ARG A 274 8.51 30.27 -14.73
N LEU A 275 9.07 29.40 -15.55
CA LEU A 275 9.97 28.33 -15.10
C LEU A 275 11.15 28.88 -14.28
N GLU A 276 11.74 30.00 -14.71
CA GLU A 276 12.88 30.63 -14.04
C GLU A 276 12.52 31.11 -12.63
N ASP A 277 11.29 31.60 -12.44
CA ASP A 277 10.81 32.08 -11.16
C ASP A 277 10.54 30.91 -10.20
N ILE A 278 10.03 29.78 -10.72
CA ILE A 278 9.83 28.56 -9.93
C ILE A 278 11.18 27.99 -9.48
N VAL A 279 12.12 27.80 -10.41
CA VAL A 279 13.43 27.17 -10.15
C VAL A 279 14.21 27.91 -9.06
N LYS A 280 14.14 29.25 -9.03
CA LYS A 280 14.82 30.08 -8.01
C LYS A 280 14.38 29.79 -6.57
N ASN A 281 13.18 29.24 -6.37
CA ASN A 281 12.64 28.93 -5.04
C ASN A 281 13.07 27.55 -4.50
N PHE A 282 13.85 26.78 -5.27
CA PHE A 282 14.30 25.45 -4.86
C PHE A 282 15.83 25.36 -4.85
N PRO A 283 16.42 24.49 -4.01
CA PRO A 283 17.82 24.15 -4.11
C PRO A 283 18.17 23.67 -5.52
N LYS A 284 19.38 24.00 -6.00
CA LYS A 284 19.85 23.68 -7.36
C LYS A 284 19.68 22.20 -7.75
N CYS A 285 19.81 21.29 -6.78
CA CYS A 285 19.57 19.85 -6.92
C CYS A 285 18.17 19.50 -7.49
N TYR A 286 17.14 20.33 -7.27
CA TYR A 286 15.78 20.11 -7.77
C TYR A 286 15.50 20.70 -9.15
N GLU A 287 16.41 21.50 -9.72
CA GLU A 287 16.20 22.14 -11.02
C GLU A 287 15.80 21.16 -12.13
N PRO A 288 16.45 19.97 -12.30
CA PRO A 288 16.02 18.98 -13.29
C PRO A 288 14.59 18.47 -13.06
N LEU A 289 14.19 18.31 -11.79
CA LEU A 289 12.85 17.89 -11.40
C LEU A 289 11.80 18.94 -11.79
N ILE A 290 12.06 20.21 -11.47
CA ILE A 290 11.15 21.32 -11.81
C ILE A 290 11.00 21.45 -13.32
N LYS A 291 12.10 21.34 -14.09
CA LYS A 291 12.07 21.36 -15.56
C LYS A 291 11.23 20.20 -16.13
N LEU A 292 11.41 18.99 -15.58
CA LEU A 292 10.63 17.82 -15.98
C LEU A 292 9.12 18.05 -15.72
N MET A 293 8.77 18.53 -14.52
CA MET A 293 7.38 18.82 -14.15
C MET A 293 6.77 19.90 -15.06
N TYR A 294 7.48 20.99 -15.29
CA TYR A 294 7.00 22.09 -16.13
C TYR A 294 6.76 21.64 -17.57
N LYS A 295 7.69 20.87 -18.15
CA LYS A 295 7.52 20.26 -19.48
C LYS A 295 6.32 19.32 -19.54
N ALA A 296 6.11 18.51 -18.51
CA ALA A 296 5.02 17.54 -18.47
C ALA A 296 3.64 18.18 -18.32
N LEU A 297 3.54 19.36 -17.67
CA LEU A 297 2.26 19.94 -17.26
C LEU A 297 1.86 21.21 -18.04
N CYS A 298 2.81 22.07 -18.37
CA CYS A 298 2.52 23.46 -18.74
C CYS A 298 2.45 23.71 -20.26
N SER A 299 2.57 22.66 -21.08
CA SER A 299 2.53 22.79 -22.55
C SER A 299 1.15 23.14 -23.12
N ARG A 300 0.06 22.85 -22.38
CA ARG A 300 -1.32 22.96 -22.91
C ARG A 300 -2.28 23.78 -22.05
N THR A 301 -1.92 24.09 -20.80
CA THR A 301 -2.81 24.79 -19.88
C THR A 301 -2.01 25.52 -18.79
N LYS A 302 -2.55 26.66 -18.34
CA LYS A 302 -2.03 27.40 -17.17
C LYS A 302 -2.59 26.91 -15.84
N ILE A 303 -3.71 26.18 -15.86
CA ILE A 303 -4.37 25.63 -14.67
C ILE A 303 -4.37 24.11 -14.78
N VAL A 304 -3.81 23.46 -13.78
CA VAL A 304 -3.59 22.01 -13.78
C VAL A 304 -4.45 21.37 -12.68
N THR A 305 -5.35 20.47 -13.07
CA THR A 305 -6.14 19.66 -12.13
C THR A 305 -5.29 18.53 -11.53
N LEU A 306 -5.62 18.05 -10.34
CA LEU A 306 -4.98 16.91 -9.69
C LEU A 306 -4.96 15.66 -10.59
N GLY A 307 -6.08 15.32 -11.24
CA GLY A 307 -6.15 14.16 -12.13
C GLY A 307 -5.21 14.25 -13.32
N TYR A 308 -5.15 15.42 -13.97
CA TYR A 308 -4.19 15.68 -15.05
C TYR A 308 -2.74 15.62 -14.55
N ALA A 309 -2.44 16.25 -13.41
CA ALA A 309 -1.09 16.26 -12.82
C ALA A 309 -0.59 14.83 -12.55
N ALA A 310 -1.35 14.06 -11.79
CA ALA A 310 -0.97 12.70 -11.42
C ALA A 310 -0.76 11.82 -12.66
N LYS A 311 -1.63 11.93 -13.67
CA LYS A 311 -1.50 11.18 -14.93
C LYS A 311 -0.27 11.60 -15.74
N ALA A 312 -0.04 12.90 -15.92
CA ALA A 312 1.07 13.41 -16.71
C ALA A 312 2.43 13.12 -16.06
N LEU A 313 2.55 13.35 -14.75
CA LEU A 313 3.77 13.09 -13.99
C LEU A 313 4.07 11.59 -13.89
N SER A 314 3.06 10.73 -13.68
CA SER A 314 3.27 9.28 -13.71
C SER A 314 3.81 8.81 -15.05
N ARG A 315 3.31 9.35 -16.17
CA ARG A 315 3.87 9.04 -17.50
C ARG A 315 5.30 9.55 -17.64
N ALA A 316 5.59 10.76 -17.17
CA ALA A 316 6.93 11.34 -17.23
C ALA A 316 7.94 10.47 -16.44
N ILE A 317 7.60 10.05 -15.22
CA ILE A 317 8.42 9.14 -14.42
C ILE A 317 8.66 7.84 -15.21
N ARG A 318 7.60 7.14 -15.64
CA ARG A 318 7.71 5.87 -16.38
C ARG A 318 8.54 5.96 -17.67
N SER A 319 8.59 7.14 -18.30
CA SER A 319 9.40 7.34 -19.51
C SER A 319 10.90 7.51 -19.24
N LEU A 320 11.28 7.83 -17.99
CA LEU A 320 12.68 8.08 -17.61
C LEU A 320 13.36 6.89 -16.94
N VAL A 321 12.58 6.03 -16.29
CA VAL A 321 13.09 5.01 -15.37
C VAL A 321 12.57 3.61 -15.69
N SER A 322 13.42 2.60 -15.50
CA SER A 322 13.03 1.18 -15.57
C SER A 322 12.79 0.58 -14.19
N TYR A 323 11.93 -0.44 -14.12
CA TYR A 323 11.64 -1.12 -12.85
C TYR A 323 12.74 -2.16 -12.54
N SER A 324 13.58 -1.92 -11.54
CA SER A 324 14.57 -2.89 -11.04
C SER A 324 15.13 -2.47 -9.68
N ALA A 325 15.62 -3.44 -8.90
CA ALA A 325 16.32 -3.16 -7.64
C ALA A 325 17.59 -2.33 -7.89
N VAL A 326 17.89 -1.42 -6.97
CA VAL A 326 18.98 -0.45 -7.10
C VAL A 326 19.53 -0.09 -5.72
N ASP A 327 20.82 0.23 -5.64
CA ASP A 327 21.42 0.92 -4.50
C ASP A 327 21.65 2.38 -4.92
N LEU A 328 20.87 3.30 -4.37
CA LEU A 328 20.95 4.73 -4.67
C LEU A 328 22.08 5.45 -3.92
N GLY A 329 22.69 4.80 -2.93
CA GLY A 329 23.81 5.37 -2.17
C GLY A 329 25.01 5.72 -3.05
N SER A 330 25.22 4.99 -4.14
CA SER A 330 26.30 5.26 -5.12
C SER A 330 26.00 6.38 -6.11
N TYR A 331 24.75 6.87 -6.15
CA TYR A 331 24.30 7.90 -7.10
C TYR A 331 24.11 9.27 -6.48
N VAL A 332 24.20 9.38 -5.15
CA VAL A 332 24.15 10.64 -4.41
C VAL A 332 25.54 11.17 -4.09
N ASN A 333 25.63 12.48 -3.90
CA ASN A 333 26.85 13.14 -3.46
C ASN A 333 26.51 14.37 -2.60
N ASN A 334 27.54 15.07 -2.14
CA ASN A 334 27.39 16.24 -1.25
C ASN A 334 26.65 17.43 -1.90
N THR A 335 26.52 17.46 -3.23
CA THR A 335 25.79 18.53 -3.94
C THR A 335 24.31 18.25 -4.09
N CYS A 336 23.91 16.97 -4.06
CA CYS A 336 22.53 16.53 -4.23
C CYS A 336 22.36 15.13 -3.60
N SER A 337 21.98 15.11 -2.33
CA SER A 337 21.82 13.88 -1.52
C SER A 337 20.40 13.31 -1.54
N ASP A 338 19.54 13.78 -2.45
CA ASP A 338 18.15 13.37 -2.53
C ASP A 338 18.01 12.09 -3.39
N TYR A 339 17.49 11.02 -2.77
CA TYR A 339 17.33 9.72 -3.43
C TYR A 339 16.24 9.71 -4.49
N THR A 340 15.24 10.60 -4.41
CA THR A 340 14.25 10.74 -5.49
C THR A 340 14.89 11.37 -6.73
N ILE A 341 15.76 12.37 -6.55
CA ILE A 341 16.53 12.98 -7.65
C ILE A 341 17.51 11.96 -8.25
N ALA A 342 18.27 11.25 -7.40
CA ALA A 342 19.18 10.21 -7.85
C ALA A 342 18.46 9.11 -8.65
N PHE A 343 17.29 8.67 -8.19
CA PHE A 343 16.44 7.71 -8.90
C PHE A 343 16.06 8.20 -10.31
N LEU A 344 15.53 9.42 -10.42
CA LEU A 344 15.00 9.94 -11.68
C LEU A 344 16.07 10.27 -12.72
N PHE A 345 17.20 10.84 -12.27
CA PHE A 345 18.15 11.48 -13.19
C PHE A 345 19.50 10.80 -13.28
N ASN A 346 19.91 10.04 -12.25
CA ASN A 346 21.23 9.42 -12.18
C ASN A 346 21.13 7.91 -12.41
N ALA A 347 20.41 7.20 -11.55
CA ALA A 347 20.26 5.76 -11.62
C ALA A 347 19.33 5.31 -12.76
N ARG A 348 18.27 6.08 -13.02
CA ARG A 348 17.24 5.80 -14.04
C ARG A 348 16.60 4.42 -13.91
N ARG A 349 16.60 3.87 -12.71
CA ARG A 349 15.98 2.58 -12.39
C ARG A 349 15.66 2.52 -10.90
N GLY A 350 14.59 1.83 -10.54
CA GLY A 350 14.16 1.68 -9.16
C GLY A 350 12.93 0.78 -9.01
N VAL A 351 12.44 0.66 -7.78
CA VAL A 351 11.24 -0.12 -7.42
C VAL A 351 10.09 0.77 -6.94
N CYS A 352 8.93 0.19 -6.63
CA CYS A 352 7.68 0.91 -6.36
C CYS A 352 7.80 2.07 -5.34
N THR A 353 8.61 1.96 -4.27
CA THR A 353 8.86 3.08 -3.33
C THR A 353 9.47 4.30 -4.00
N HIS A 354 10.41 4.12 -4.94
CA HIS A 354 11.05 5.23 -5.64
C HIS A 354 10.06 5.92 -6.56
N TYR A 355 9.25 5.14 -7.30
CA TYR A 355 8.17 5.67 -8.13
C TYR A 355 7.15 6.44 -7.29
N ALA A 356 6.67 5.84 -6.19
CA ALA A 356 5.71 6.47 -5.27
C ALA A 356 6.28 7.72 -4.61
N SER A 357 7.55 7.70 -4.22
CA SER A 357 8.25 8.85 -3.64
C SER A 357 8.39 9.99 -4.63
N ALA A 358 8.78 9.69 -5.87
CA ALA A 358 8.87 10.66 -6.96
C ALA A 358 7.54 11.36 -7.22
N LEU A 359 6.46 10.58 -7.36
CA LEU A 359 5.14 11.18 -7.58
C LEU A 359 4.66 11.96 -6.36
N ALA A 360 4.86 11.46 -5.14
CA ALA A 360 4.48 12.17 -3.91
C ALA A 360 5.21 13.51 -3.80
N LEU A 361 6.52 13.52 -4.06
CA LEU A 361 7.34 14.73 -4.03
C LEU A 361 6.90 15.75 -5.10
N MET A 362 6.69 15.30 -6.34
CA MET A 362 6.20 16.18 -7.40
C MET A 362 4.81 16.75 -7.09
N LEU A 363 3.89 15.96 -6.53
CA LEU A 363 2.56 16.45 -6.15
C LEU A 363 2.61 17.43 -4.96
N ARG A 364 3.55 17.25 -4.02
CA ARG A 364 3.82 18.23 -2.95
C ARG A 364 4.34 19.55 -3.48
N ILE A 365 5.25 19.53 -4.45
CA ILE A 365 5.73 20.74 -5.13
C ILE A 365 4.58 21.51 -5.79
N LEU A 366 3.55 20.80 -6.27
CA LEU A 366 2.33 21.43 -6.82
C LEU A 366 1.37 21.98 -5.75
N GLY A 367 1.64 21.76 -4.47
CA GLY A 367 0.80 22.18 -3.33
C GLY A 367 -0.22 21.14 -2.85
N PHE A 368 -0.23 19.92 -3.40
CA PHE A 368 -1.14 18.87 -2.93
C PHE A 368 -0.59 18.18 -1.68
N LYS A 369 -1.48 17.86 -0.72
CA LYS A 369 -1.15 17.08 0.50
C LYS A 369 -0.91 15.60 0.14
N ALA A 370 0.16 15.33 -0.59
CA ALA A 370 0.52 13.99 -1.03
C ALA A 370 1.40 13.26 0.01
N ARG A 371 1.35 11.93 0.04
CA ARG A 371 2.14 11.07 0.93
C ARG A 371 2.42 9.73 0.28
N VAL A 372 3.40 9.00 0.81
CA VAL A 372 3.67 7.63 0.35
C VAL A 372 2.92 6.66 1.25
N ALA A 373 2.12 5.79 0.65
CA ALA A 373 1.47 4.69 1.35
C ALA A 373 2.10 3.36 0.95
N THR A 374 2.13 2.44 1.90
CA THR A 374 2.58 1.07 1.69
C THR A 374 1.54 0.09 2.20
N GLY A 375 1.49 -1.06 1.55
CA GLY A 375 0.61 -2.14 1.94
C GLY A 375 0.76 -3.29 0.97
N LEU A 376 -0.37 -3.89 0.60
CA LEU A 376 -0.43 -5.05 -0.27
C LEU A 376 -1.19 -4.72 -1.55
N LEU A 377 -0.62 -5.09 -2.70
CA LEU A 377 -1.25 -5.02 -4.01
C LEU A 377 -1.65 -6.43 -4.45
N ARG A 378 -2.91 -6.61 -4.85
CA ARG A 378 -3.40 -7.86 -5.42
C ARG A 378 -2.80 -8.08 -6.80
N THR A 379 -2.01 -9.14 -6.95
CA THR A 379 -1.33 -9.51 -8.21
C THR A 379 -2.10 -10.56 -9.03
N ALA A 380 -2.94 -11.36 -8.37
CA ALA A 380 -3.85 -12.32 -8.99
C ALA A 380 -4.96 -12.71 -8.01
N TYR A 381 -6.05 -13.32 -8.51
CA TYR A 381 -7.01 -14.03 -7.66
C TYR A 381 -7.71 -15.15 -8.42
N VAL A 382 -8.21 -16.15 -7.69
CA VAL A 382 -9.02 -17.25 -8.24
C VAL A 382 -10.33 -17.37 -7.47
N ARG A 383 -11.40 -17.78 -8.17
CA ARG A 383 -12.70 -18.13 -7.55
C ARG A 383 -12.75 -19.63 -7.32
N ILE A 384 -13.16 -20.06 -6.13
CA ILE A 384 -13.39 -21.47 -5.81
C ILE A 384 -14.88 -21.77 -6.08
N ASN A 385 -15.16 -22.68 -7.01
CA ASN A 385 -16.53 -23.00 -7.47
C ASN A 385 -17.46 -23.44 -6.31
N SER A 386 -18.76 -23.16 -6.46
CA SER A 386 -19.90 -23.45 -5.54
C SER A 386 -20.06 -22.62 -4.25
N SER A 387 -19.14 -21.71 -3.87
CA SER A 387 -19.15 -21.13 -2.50
C SER A 387 -18.92 -19.61 -2.39
N ASP A 388 -19.00 -18.85 -3.49
CA ASP A 388 -18.68 -17.40 -3.53
C ASP A 388 -17.37 -17.03 -2.79
N THR A 389 -16.40 -17.94 -2.80
CA THR A 389 -15.11 -17.79 -2.15
C THR A 389 -14.03 -17.44 -3.18
N TYR A 390 -13.16 -16.50 -2.82
CA TYR A 390 -12.04 -16.07 -3.65
C TYR A 390 -10.72 -16.18 -2.86
N ILE A 391 -9.64 -16.50 -3.56
CA ILE A 391 -8.28 -16.51 -3.03
C ILE A 391 -7.48 -15.47 -3.81
N GLY A 392 -7.04 -14.42 -3.13
CA GLY A 392 -6.17 -13.38 -3.68
C GLY A 392 -4.71 -13.62 -3.32
N PHE A 393 -3.83 -13.32 -4.28
CA PHE A 393 -2.38 -13.29 -4.12
C PHE A 393 -1.94 -11.84 -4.11
N TYR A 394 -1.09 -11.49 -3.15
CA TYR A 394 -0.68 -10.12 -2.89
C TYR A 394 0.82 -9.99 -2.80
N ALA A 395 1.37 -8.91 -3.32
CA ALA A 395 2.76 -8.51 -3.10
C ALA A 395 2.82 -7.20 -2.31
N PRO A 396 3.83 -7.00 -1.45
CA PRO A 396 4.11 -5.70 -0.89
C PRO A 396 4.27 -4.64 -1.98
N HIS A 397 3.65 -3.49 -1.76
CA HIS A 397 3.62 -2.43 -2.75
C HIS A 397 3.56 -1.05 -2.11
N ALA A 398 4.06 -0.06 -2.84
CA ALA A 398 3.99 1.34 -2.46
C ALA A 398 3.30 2.16 -3.55
N TRP A 399 2.47 3.12 -3.13
CA TRP A 399 1.78 4.06 -3.99
C TRP A 399 1.76 5.45 -3.37
N THR A 400 1.35 6.44 -4.15
CA THR A 400 1.15 7.81 -3.67
C THR A 400 -0.30 8.00 -3.28
N GLU A 401 -0.57 8.60 -2.13
CA GLU A 401 -1.91 9.06 -1.75
C GLU A 401 -1.96 10.58 -1.73
N VAL A 402 -3.09 11.18 -2.09
CA VAL A 402 -3.38 12.59 -1.83
C VAL A 402 -4.53 12.68 -0.84
N VAL A 403 -4.29 13.38 0.27
CA VAL A 403 -5.31 13.72 1.25
C VAL A 403 -6.14 14.87 0.72
N THR A 404 -7.45 14.66 0.62
CA THR A 404 -8.40 15.66 0.13
C THR A 404 -9.58 15.75 1.08
N LYS A 405 -10.34 16.85 1.00
CA LYS A 405 -11.64 16.96 1.68
C LYS A 405 -12.68 15.91 1.24
N TYR A 406 -12.40 15.17 0.18
CA TYR A 406 -13.23 14.10 -0.36
C TYR A 406 -12.76 12.70 0.04
N GLY A 407 -11.64 12.59 0.79
CA GLY A 407 -11.01 11.33 1.18
C GLY A 407 -9.58 11.17 0.66
N LEU A 408 -9.03 9.98 0.85
CA LEU A 408 -7.72 9.58 0.35
C LEU A 408 -7.82 9.10 -1.11
N LEU A 409 -7.00 9.67 -1.99
CA LEU A 409 -6.93 9.26 -3.39
C LEU A 409 -5.59 8.61 -3.70
N ALA A 410 -5.59 7.33 -4.10
CA ALA A 410 -4.36 6.66 -4.52
C ALA A 410 -4.03 6.89 -5.99
N PHE A 411 -2.74 7.05 -6.25
CA PHE A 411 -2.10 7.15 -7.54
C PHE A 411 -0.89 6.23 -7.55
N ASP A 412 -0.85 5.33 -8.53
CA ASP A 412 0.24 4.38 -8.68
C ASP A 412 1.07 4.73 -9.92
N PRO A 413 2.28 5.30 -9.74
CA PRO A 413 3.19 5.61 -10.83
C PRO A 413 3.98 4.39 -11.34
N THR A 414 3.88 3.23 -10.69
CA THR A 414 4.62 2.02 -11.08
C THR A 414 4.08 1.47 -12.42
N PRO A 415 4.93 0.97 -13.35
CA PRO A 415 4.46 0.34 -14.59
C PRO A 415 3.57 -0.89 -14.34
N PRO A 416 2.51 -1.15 -15.14
CA PRO A 416 1.64 -2.31 -14.96
C PRO A 416 2.34 -3.67 -15.08
N THR A 417 3.35 -3.81 -15.95
CA THR A 417 4.13 -5.04 -16.13
C THR A 417 4.95 -5.43 -14.90
N ALA A 418 5.21 -4.46 -13.99
CA ALA A 418 5.82 -4.74 -12.69
C ALA A 418 4.78 -5.14 -11.63
N GLN A 419 3.48 -4.99 -11.93
CA GLN A 419 2.35 -5.30 -11.05
C GLN A 419 1.70 -6.66 -11.37
N SER A 420 1.93 -7.19 -12.57
CA SER A 420 1.31 -8.42 -13.08
C SER A 420 2.20 -9.65 -12.85
N LEU A 421 1.86 -10.46 -11.84
CA LEU A 421 2.15 -11.90 -11.88
C LEU A 421 1.20 -12.62 -12.87
N GLU A 422 0.09 -11.98 -13.26
CA GLU A 422 -0.88 -12.49 -14.24
C GLU A 422 -0.26 -12.79 -15.61
N GLU A 423 0.70 -11.97 -16.07
CA GLU A 423 1.42 -12.21 -17.33
C GLU A 423 2.46 -13.34 -17.22
N LEU A 424 3.09 -13.51 -16.06
CA LEU A 424 4.01 -14.62 -15.77
C LEU A 424 3.28 -15.95 -15.55
N MET A 425 2.00 -15.92 -15.17
CA MET A 425 1.12 -17.08 -15.00
C MET A 425 0.17 -17.29 -16.19
N GLY A 426 0.46 -16.67 -17.34
CA GLY A 426 -0.36 -16.77 -18.55
C GLY A 426 -0.61 -18.22 -18.98
N ARG A 427 -1.89 -18.49 -19.31
CA ARG A 427 -2.38 -19.65 -20.09
C ARG A 427 -2.48 -21.02 -19.38
N GLY A 428 -2.97 -21.05 -18.14
CA GLY A 428 -3.59 -22.27 -17.61
C GLY A 428 -5.10 -22.23 -17.79
N ASN A 429 -5.65 -22.93 -18.80
CA ASN A 429 -7.08 -23.28 -18.80
C ASN A 429 -7.34 -24.15 -17.56
N TYR A 430 -8.07 -23.62 -16.59
CA TYR A 430 -8.57 -24.41 -15.47
C TYR A 430 -10.10 -24.45 -15.58
N THR A 431 -10.56 -25.49 -16.27
CA THR A 431 -11.94 -26.01 -16.27
C THR A 431 -12.32 -26.52 -14.89
#